data_AF-A0A8R7QG09-F1
#
_entry.id   AF-A0A8R7QG09-F1
#
_cell.length_a   1.000
_cell.length_b   1.000
_cell.length_c   1.000
_cell.angle_alpha   90.00
_cell.angle_beta   90.00
_cell.angle_gamma   90.00
#
_symmetry.space_group_name_H-M   'P 1'
#
loop_
_entity.id
_entity.type
_entity.pdbx_description
1 polymer ?
#
loop_
_entity_poly.entity_id
_entity_poly.type
_entity_poly.pdbx_seq_one_letter_code
_entity_poly.pdbx_strand_id
1 'polypeptide(L)'
;GRVGKAKRGGWDIGIREVAIAATLPPWRFLDALQDLPQYAKITECHQDEVWEAPLGADVLASSDKTGVEMFCVGDHVLGIQGHPEYTGDILLSLVDRLSTSQTITVSFAEDVKRQLEATSPDREFWLKLCKSFLKTEE
;
A
#
# COMPACT_ATOMS: atom_id res chain seq x y z
N GLY A 1 -15.73 4.01 9.50
CA GLY A 1 -14.29 4.10 9.33
C GLY A 1 -13.63 4.06 10.70
N ARG A 2 -12.71 3.12 10.91
CA ARG A 2 -11.99 2.94 12.18
C ARG A 2 -10.52 2.65 11.88
N VAL A 3 -9.63 3.30 12.63
CA VAL A 3 -8.17 3.11 12.54
C VAL A 3 -7.63 2.54 13.84
N GLY A 4 -6.52 1.81 13.76
CA GLY A 4 -5.83 1.28 14.93
C GLY A 4 -4.44 0.79 14.58
N LYS A 5 -3.66 0.42 15.60
CA LYS A 5 -2.35 -0.22 15.40
C LYS A 5 -2.51 -1.49 14.58
N ALA A 6 -1.55 -1.81 13.73
CA ALA A 6 -1.58 -3.04 12.95
C ALA A 6 -1.74 -4.27 13.86
N LYS A 7 -2.71 -5.13 13.54
CA LYS A 7 -3.15 -6.22 14.45
C LYS A 7 -2.04 -7.20 14.82
N ARG A 8 -1.00 -7.33 13.98
CA ARG A 8 0.16 -8.21 14.22
C ARG A 8 1.30 -7.51 14.99
N GLY A 9 0.99 -6.48 15.76
CA GLY A 9 1.84 -6.03 16.86
C GLY A 9 2.89 -4.98 16.52
N GLY A 10 2.72 -4.19 15.46
CA GLY A 10 3.59 -3.04 15.22
C GLY A 10 3.81 -2.69 13.76
N TRP A 11 5.06 -2.36 13.44
CA TRP A 11 5.48 -1.86 12.14
C TRP A 11 5.27 -2.87 11.02
N ASP A 12 4.63 -2.43 9.94
CA ASP A 12 4.78 -3.05 8.63
C ASP A 12 5.69 -2.20 7.75
N ILE A 13 6.87 -2.75 7.46
CA ILE A 13 7.90 -2.09 6.66
C ILE A 13 8.42 -3.12 5.66
N GLY A 14 8.57 -2.71 4.40
CA GLY A 14 9.14 -3.52 3.33
C GLY A 14 8.24 -3.59 2.12
N ILE A 15 8.41 -4.62 1.29
CA ILE A 15 7.58 -4.85 0.11
C ILE A 15 6.50 -5.88 0.45
N ARG A 16 5.24 -5.55 0.17
CA ARG A 16 4.09 -6.44 0.34
C ARG A 16 3.40 -6.68 -0.99
N GLU A 17 2.94 -7.90 -1.17
CA GLU A 17 2.05 -8.24 -2.27
C GLU A 17 0.62 -8.05 -1.78
N VAL A 18 -0.14 -7.21 -2.47
CA VAL A 18 -1.54 -6.92 -2.18
C VAL A 18 -2.41 -7.55 -3.25
N ALA A 19 -3.52 -8.13 -2.82
CA ALA A 19 -4.53 -8.70 -3.70
C ALA A 19 -5.56 -7.63 -4.08
N ILE A 20 -5.77 -7.43 -5.37
CA ILE A 20 -6.83 -6.56 -5.90
C ILE A 20 -8.16 -7.30 -5.79
N ALA A 21 -9.21 -6.58 -5.38
CA ALA A 21 -10.54 -7.13 -5.24
C ALA A 21 -11.03 -7.74 -6.56
N ALA A 22 -11.60 -8.95 -6.50
CA ALA A 22 -12.06 -9.68 -7.68
C ALA A 22 -13.21 -8.97 -8.43
N THR A 23 -13.95 -8.11 -7.73
CA THR A 23 -15.00 -7.28 -8.31
C THR A 23 -14.73 -5.84 -7.91
N LEU A 24 -14.41 -5.01 -8.90
CA LEU A 24 -14.18 -3.59 -8.71
C LEU A 24 -15.48 -2.81 -8.99
N PRO A 25 -15.73 -1.70 -8.26
CA PRO A 25 -16.84 -0.83 -8.57
C PRO A 25 -16.64 -0.16 -9.95
N PRO A 26 -17.73 0.28 -10.62
CA PRO A 26 -17.71 0.72 -12.01
C PRO A 26 -17.19 2.16 -12.20
N TRP A 27 -16.07 2.51 -11.56
CA TRP A 27 -15.47 3.84 -11.65
C TRP A 27 -14.44 3.88 -12.80
N ARG A 28 -14.52 4.88 -13.68
CA ARG A 28 -13.69 4.97 -14.91
C ARG A 28 -12.18 4.90 -14.62
N PHE A 29 -11.72 5.44 -13.49
CA PHE A 29 -10.29 5.39 -13.16
C PHE A 29 -9.77 3.97 -12.90
N LEU A 30 -10.66 3.03 -12.57
CA LEU A 30 -10.37 1.61 -12.37
C LEU A 30 -10.34 0.84 -13.70
N ASP A 31 -10.78 1.43 -14.81
CA ASP A 31 -10.63 0.81 -16.15
C ASP A 31 -9.16 0.55 -16.46
N ALA A 32 -8.26 1.39 -15.92
CA ALA A 32 -6.82 1.16 -16.01
C ALA A 32 -6.37 -0.18 -15.42
N LEU A 33 -7.16 -0.78 -14.52
CA LEU A 33 -6.92 -2.05 -13.82
C LEU A 33 -7.56 -3.27 -14.51
N GLN A 34 -8.44 -3.11 -15.50
CA GLN A 34 -9.20 -4.23 -16.09
C GLN A 34 -8.30 -5.29 -16.77
N ASP A 35 -7.14 -4.88 -17.31
CA ASP A 35 -6.16 -5.76 -17.96
C ASP A 35 -4.96 -6.10 -17.07
N LEU A 36 -5.02 -5.78 -15.77
CA LEU A 36 -3.86 -5.78 -14.87
C LEU A 36 -3.94 -6.90 -13.81
N PRO A 37 -2.79 -7.27 -13.20
CA PRO A 37 -2.71 -8.46 -12.38
C PRO A 37 -3.60 -8.41 -11.14
N GLN A 38 -4.07 -9.59 -10.71
CA GLN A 38 -4.83 -9.79 -9.47
C GLN A 38 -4.01 -9.45 -8.21
N TYR A 39 -2.70 -9.30 -8.35
CA TYR A 39 -1.77 -8.96 -7.29
C TYR A 39 -0.81 -7.87 -7.75
N ALA A 40 -0.45 -6.97 -6.84
CA ALA A 40 0.58 -5.96 -7.08
C ALA A 40 1.45 -5.81 -5.84
N LYS A 41 2.74 -5.57 -6.03
CA LYS A 41 3.69 -5.30 -4.96
C LYS A 41 3.76 -3.82 -4.66
N ILE A 42 3.71 -3.45 -3.40
CA ILE A 42 3.78 -2.07 -2.92
C ILE A 42 4.75 -1.97 -1.73
N THR A 43 5.30 -0.77 -1.54
CA THR A 43 6.13 -0.46 -0.38
C THR A 43 5.24 -0.11 0.81
N GLU A 44 5.41 -0.80 1.94
CA GLU A 44 4.77 -0.46 3.21
C GLU A 44 5.75 0.20 4.16
N CYS A 45 5.27 1.16 4.94
CA CYS A 45 6.00 1.78 6.04
C CYS A 45 5.03 2.46 7.03
N HIS A 46 4.30 1.67 7.81
CA HIS A 46 3.30 2.19 8.74
C HIS A 46 3.22 1.35 10.03
N GLN A 47 2.57 1.91 11.05
CA GLN A 47 2.30 1.22 12.32
C GLN A 47 0.80 1.18 12.65
N ASP A 48 0.05 2.12 12.09
CA ASP A 48 -1.41 2.18 12.16
C ASP A 48 -1.98 1.80 10.80
N GLU A 49 -3.18 1.24 10.80
CA GLU A 49 -3.88 0.79 9.61
C GLU A 49 -5.38 1.10 9.71
N VAL A 50 -6.06 1.13 8.58
CA VAL A 50 -7.52 1.19 8.53
C VAL A 50 -8.09 -0.19 8.84
N TRP A 51 -8.75 -0.33 9.99
CA TRP A 51 -9.43 -1.57 10.39
C TRP A 51 -10.79 -1.75 9.73
N GLU A 52 -11.50 -0.64 9.55
CA GLU A 52 -12.81 -0.61 8.91
C GLU A 52 -12.85 0.56 7.94
N ALA A 53 -13.22 0.29 6.70
CA ALA A 53 -13.34 1.33 5.69
C ALA A 53 -14.38 2.40 6.11
N PRO A 54 -14.25 3.64 5.62
CA PRO A 54 -15.28 4.65 5.77
C PRO A 54 -16.65 4.18 5.27
N LEU A 55 -17.73 4.77 5.79
CA LEU A 55 -19.06 4.47 5.26
C LEU A 55 -19.13 4.89 3.79
N GLY A 56 -19.67 4.03 2.93
CA GLY A 56 -19.75 4.27 1.49
C GLY A 56 -18.43 4.08 0.73
N ALA A 57 -17.40 3.54 1.38
CA ALA A 57 -16.16 3.18 0.72
C ALA A 57 -16.21 1.75 0.15
N ASP A 58 -15.70 1.59 -1.06
CA ASP A 58 -15.40 0.29 -1.66
C ASP A 58 -13.96 -0.08 -1.34
N VAL A 59 -13.73 -1.25 -0.73
CA VAL A 59 -12.37 -1.79 -0.52
C VAL A 59 -11.90 -2.42 -1.83
N LEU A 60 -10.79 -1.93 -2.36
CA LEU A 60 -10.26 -2.29 -3.66
C LEU A 60 -9.06 -3.24 -3.58
N ALA A 61 -8.35 -3.27 -2.45
CA ALA A 61 -7.25 -4.21 -2.23
C ALA A 61 -7.06 -4.55 -0.75
N SER A 62 -6.51 -5.74 -0.51
CA SER A 62 -6.15 -6.25 0.82
C SER A 62 -4.92 -7.14 0.75
N SER A 63 -4.16 -7.28 1.83
CA SER A 63 -3.07 -8.25 1.95
C SER A 63 -3.36 -9.26 3.06
N ASP A 64 -2.43 -10.17 3.30
CA ASP A 64 -2.54 -11.04 4.47
C ASP A 64 -2.51 -10.21 5.76
N LYS A 65 -1.65 -9.17 5.82
CA LYS A 65 -1.45 -8.33 6.99
C LYS A 65 -2.53 -7.27 7.18
N THR A 66 -2.91 -6.58 6.11
CA THR A 66 -3.77 -5.38 6.17
C THR A 66 -5.06 -5.62 5.40
N GLY A 67 -6.20 -5.46 6.09
CA GLY A 67 -7.51 -5.72 5.50
C GLY A 67 -8.00 -4.65 4.52
N VAL A 68 -7.47 -3.42 4.63
CA VAL A 68 -7.82 -2.28 3.76
C VAL A 68 -6.52 -1.65 3.26
N GLU A 69 -5.95 -2.24 2.21
CA GLU A 69 -4.74 -1.70 1.55
C GLU A 69 -5.08 -0.55 0.60
N MET A 70 -6.27 -0.62 -0.01
CA MET A 70 -6.76 0.41 -0.90
C MET A 70 -8.28 0.49 -0.81
N PHE A 71 -8.83 1.70 -0.81
CA PHE A 71 -10.27 1.93 -0.91
C PHE A 71 -10.58 3.18 -1.73
N CYS A 72 -11.80 3.29 -2.24
CA CYS A 72 -12.30 4.53 -2.80
C CYS A 72 -13.69 4.90 -2.24
N VAL A 73 -14.06 6.17 -2.35
CA VAL A 73 -15.44 6.64 -2.12
C VAL A 73 -15.87 7.36 -3.39
N GLY A 74 -16.70 6.68 -4.19
CA GLY A 74 -16.97 7.13 -5.56
C GLY A 74 -15.69 7.22 -6.39
N ASP A 75 -15.66 8.17 -7.32
CA ASP A 75 -14.50 8.55 -8.13
C ASP A 75 -13.76 9.80 -7.61
N HIS A 76 -14.09 10.25 -6.38
CA HIS A 76 -13.56 11.48 -5.81
C HIS A 76 -12.50 11.27 -4.73
N VAL A 77 -12.48 10.10 -4.09
CA VAL A 77 -11.55 9.79 -3.00
C VAL A 77 -10.91 8.44 -3.26
N LEU A 78 -9.58 8.40 -3.23
CA LEU A 78 -8.78 7.18 -3.27
C LEU A 78 -7.83 7.20 -2.08
N GLY A 79 -7.86 6.14 -1.28
CA GLY A 79 -6.92 5.89 -0.20
C GLY A 79 -6.07 4.66 -0.51
N ILE A 80 -4.76 4.76 -0.33
CA ILE A 80 -3.80 3.66 -0.43
C ILE A 80 -2.98 3.68 0.86
N GLN A 81 -2.88 2.53 1.55
CA GLN A 81 -2.17 2.40 2.81
C GLN A 81 -0.64 2.41 2.60
N GLY A 82 -0.19 1.71 1.55
CA GLY A 82 1.20 1.71 1.12
C GLY A 82 1.62 2.96 0.36
N HIS A 83 2.90 2.97 -0.02
CA HIS A 83 3.61 4.12 -0.58
C HIS A 83 3.99 3.89 -2.05
N PRO A 84 3.07 4.10 -3.01
CA PRO A 84 3.39 4.02 -4.44
C PRO A 84 4.41 5.08 -4.89
N GLU A 85 4.58 6.14 -4.10
CA GLU A 85 5.54 7.22 -4.29
C GLU A 85 6.96 6.87 -3.84
N TYR A 86 7.13 5.88 -2.95
CA TYR A 86 8.46 5.53 -2.42
C TYR A 86 9.34 4.86 -3.46
N THR A 87 10.64 5.12 -3.32
CA THR A 87 11.74 4.42 -3.96
C THR A 87 12.49 3.60 -2.92
N GLY A 88 13.34 2.66 -3.36
CA GLY A 88 14.08 1.80 -2.45
C GLY A 88 15.01 2.58 -1.51
N ASP A 89 15.64 3.65 -2.00
CA ASP A 89 16.50 4.53 -1.20
C ASP A 89 15.74 5.32 -0.12
N ILE A 90 14.51 5.76 -0.40
CA ILE A 90 13.64 6.38 0.62
C ILE A 90 13.36 5.36 1.72
N LEU A 91 12.97 4.13 1.37
CA LEU A 91 12.66 3.10 2.36
C LEU A 91 13.90 2.72 3.18
N LEU A 92 15.06 2.55 2.55
CA LEU A 92 16.33 2.28 3.24
C LEU A 92 16.67 3.39 4.24
N SER A 93 16.55 4.65 3.83
CA SER A 93 16.79 5.81 4.72
C SER A 93 15.86 5.80 5.94
N LEU A 94 14.57 5.47 5.75
CA LEU A 94 13.61 5.36 6.84
C LEU A 94 13.94 4.19 7.77
N VAL A 95 14.28 3.02 7.21
CA VAL A 95 14.68 1.84 7.98
C VAL A 95 15.90 2.14 8.86
N ASP A 96 16.91 2.82 8.31
CA ASP A 96 18.10 3.20 9.07
C ASP A 96 17.78 4.14 10.24
N ARG A 97 16.91 5.14 10.00
CA ARG A 97 16.47 6.08 11.05
C ARG A 97 15.66 5.38 12.14
N LEU A 98 14.76 4.47 11.77
CA LEU A 98 13.94 3.70 12.72
C LEU A 98 14.79 2.73 13.55
N SER A 99 15.80 2.10 12.93
CA SER A 99 16.75 1.24 13.63
C SER A 99 17.64 2.03 14.58
N THR A 100 18.19 3.17 14.13
CA THR A 100 19.06 4.05 14.95
C THR A 100 18.33 4.61 16.17
N SER A 101 17.05 4.94 16.02
CA SER A 101 16.19 5.40 17.11
C SER A 101 15.66 4.27 18.01
N GLN A 102 16.06 3.01 17.76
CA GLN A 102 15.61 1.82 18.51
C GLN A 102 14.09 1.62 18.44
N THR A 103 13.44 2.15 17.40
CA THR A 103 11.99 2.01 17.17
C THR A 103 11.66 0.65 16.55
N ILE A 104 12.59 0.09 15.77
CA ILE A 104 12.56 -1.29 15.26
C ILE A 104 13.85 -2.01 15.68
N THR A 105 13.82 -3.34 15.72
CA THR A 105 15.02 -4.11 16.03
C THR A 105 16.00 -4.09 14.85
N VAL A 106 17.29 -4.22 15.15
CA VAL A 106 18.35 -4.32 14.12
C VAL A 106 18.07 -5.50 13.19
N SER A 107 17.67 -6.65 13.73
CA SER A 107 17.33 -7.83 12.93
C SER A 107 16.18 -7.58 11.96
N PHE A 108 15.13 -6.88 12.39
CA PHE A 108 14.00 -6.52 11.53
C PHE A 108 14.44 -5.55 10.43
N ALA A 109 15.27 -4.56 10.76
CA ALA A 109 15.83 -3.64 9.77
C ALA A 109 16.67 -4.39 8.71
N GLU A 110 17.49 -5.35 9.12
CA GLU A 110 18.28 -6.19 8.21
C GLU A 110 17.41 -7.08 7.31
N ASP A 111 16.31 -7.64 7.84
CA ASP A 111 15.35 -8.41 7.06
C ASP A 111 14.71 -7.57 5.95
N VAL A 112 14.31 -6.33 6.27
CA VAL A 112 13.76 -5.40 5.26
C VAL A 112 14.82 -5.06 4.20
N LYS A 113 16.07 -4.81 4.59
CA LYS A 113 17.16 -4.53 3.64
C LYS A 113 17.39 -5.69 2.68
N ARG A 114 17.47 -6.92 3.20
CA ARG A 114 17.56 -8.14 2.37
C ARG A 114 16.37 -8.29 1.42
N GLN A 115 15.17 -7.95 1.87
CA GLN A 115 13.98 -7.99 1.02
C GLN A 115 14.08 -6.99 -0.15
N LEU A 116 14.57 -5.77 0.10
CA LEU A 116 14.75 -4.74 -0.93
C LEU A 116 15.82 -5.07 -1.97
N GLU A 117 16.79 -5.92 -1.63
CA GLU A 117 17.75 -6.47 -2.59
C GLU A 117 17.12 -7.55 -3.49
N ALA A 118 16.15 -8.30 -2.96
CA ALA A 118 15.54 -9.43 -3.65
C ALA A 118 14.29 -9.08 -4.47
N THR A 119 13.57 -8.00 -4.12
CA THR A 119 12.31 -7.64 -4.78
C THR A 119 12.05 -6.14 -4.77
N SER A 120 11.25 -5.69 -5.74
CA SER A 120 10.86 -4.30 -5.91
C SER A 120 9.34 -4.17 -5.99
N PRO A 121 8.77 -2.99 -5.64
CA PRO A 121 7.36 -2.72 -5.84
C PRO A 121 7.02 -2.55 -7.34
N ASP A 122 5.77 -2.82 -7.69
CA ASP A 122 5.23 -2.69 -9.06
C ASP A 122 4.90 -1.21 -9.37
N ARG A 123 5.93 -0.35 -9.38
CA ARG A 123 5.75 1.11 -9.45
C ARG A 123 4.97 1.56 -10.67
N GLU A 124 5.16 0.92 -11.83
CA GLU A 124 4.44 1.29 -13.05
C GLU A 124 2.93 1.06 -12.92
N PHE A 125 2.53 -0.04 -12.29
CA PHE A 125 1.13 -0.35 -12.00
C PHE A 125 0.51 0.75 -11.13
N TRP A 126 1.14 1.05 -9.98
CA TRP A 126 0.61 2.03 -9.04
C TRP A 126 0.59 3.45 -9.59
N LEU A 127 1.62 3.83 -10.36
CA LEU A 127 1.67 5.13 -11.02
C LEU A 127 0.58 5.25 -12.09
N LYS A 128 0.30 4.19 -12.86
CA LYS A 128 -0.79 4.18 -13.83
C LYS A 128 -2.13 4.37 -13.13
N LEU A 129 -2.38 3.63 -12.03
CA LEU A 129 -3.59 3.77 -11.22
C LEU A 129 -3.76 5.19 -10.67
N CYS A 130 -2.74 5.71 -9.98
CA CYS A 130 -2.79 7.05 -9.39
C CYS A 130 -3.00 8.13 -10.46
N LYS A 131 -2.31 8.02 -11.60
CA LYS A 131 -2.53 8.94 -12.73
C LYS A 131 -3.92 8.81 -13.32
N SER A 132 -4.48 7.60 -13.41
CA SER A 132 -5.84 7.40 -13.91
C SER A 132 -6.87 8.03 -12.99
N PHE A 133 -6.67 7.97 -11.67
CA PHE A 133 -7.52 8.63 -10.68
C PHE A 133 -7.41 10.15 -10.76
N LEU A 134 -6.19 10.70 -10.88
CA LEU A 134 -5.95 12.15 -10.94
C LEU A 134 -6.34 12.78 -12.28
N LYS A 135 -6.39 11.98 -13.36
CA LYS A 135 -6.90 12.40 -14.67
C LYS A 135 -8.42 12.26 -14.71
N THR A 136 -9.11 12.95 -13.81
CA THR A 136 -10.51 13.30 -14.04
C THR A 136 -10.55 14.27 -15.22
N GLU A 137 -11.08 13.83 -16.36
CA GLU A 137 -11.36 14.71 -17.51
C GLU A 137 -12.30 15.86 -17.06
N GLU A 138 -12.00 17.08 -17.49
CA GLU A 138 -12.99 18.18 -17.60
C GLU A 138 -14.07 17.83 -18.63
#